data_AF-A0A5N6UKH5-F1
#
_entry.id   AF-A0A5N6UKH5-F1
#
_cell.length_a   1.000
_cell.length_b   1.000
_cell.length_c   1.000
_cell.angle_alpha   90.00
_cell.angle_beta   90.00
_cell.angle_gamma   90.00
#
_symmetry.space_group_name_H-M   'P 1'
#
loop_
_entity.id
_entity.type
_entity.pdbx_description
1 polymer ?
#
loop_
_entity_poly.entity_id
_entity_poly.type
_entity_poly.pdbx_seq_one_letter_code
_entity_poly.pdbx_strand_id
1 'polypeptide(L)'
;MSGHHHHGHGSHCHGEDGHDHSNDITPALQSLLYSQIQFDSIVTLNEATPNAGAAIVKKTWAERLNDQPELESDADEQLLMYIPFTGQVKVHSLLIYTAPTPAAPKTLKLFKNRDDLDFATASELKPTQSVEIPQPVPGADVFDLPLNRAYWNATTSITLFLEDNWSNGDEDVTKVGYVGFKGQFMALNREPVSFLYEAAANPSDHVAIQGVTGVGGRIMPGQ
;
A
#
# COMPACT_ATOMS: atom_id res chain seq x y z
N MET A 1 -37.96 -65.00 -18.16
CA MET A 1 -36.59 -64.55 -17.85
C MET A 1 -36.71 -63.30 -16.99
N SER A 2 -36.24 -63.40 -15.73
CA SER A 2 -35.82 -62.33 -14.80
C SER A 2 -36.81 -61.18 -14.51
N GLY A 3 -37.14 -60.78 -13.28
CA GLY A 3 -36.67 -61.17 -11.95
C GLY A 3 -37.08 -60.09 -10.91
N HIS A 4 -37.58 -60.56 -9.77
CA HIS A 4 -37.43 -60.07 -8.38
C HIS A 4 -37.78 -58.63 -7.90
N HIS A 5 -38.59 -58.64 -6.83
CA HIS A 5 -38.78 -57.68 -5.73
C HIS A 5 -37.48 -57.21 -5.03
N HIS A 6 -37.46 -55.97 -4.49
CA HIS A 6 -37.28 -55.68 -3.04
C HIS A 6 -37.43 -54.18 -2.66
N HIS A 7 -38.13 -53.92 -1.53
CA HIS A 7 -37.99 -52.94 -0.42
C HIS A 7 -37.06 -51.71 -0.58
N GLY A 8 -37.24 -50.53 0.01
CA GLY A 8 -37.96 -50.06 1.21
C GLY A 8 -37.08 -49.00 1.94
N HIS A 9 -37.67 -48.15 2.79
CA HIS A 9 -37.05 -47.10 3.64
C HIS A 9 -36.48 -45.87 2.90
N GLY A 10 -36.53 -44.63 3.40
CA GLY A 10 -36.86 -44.11 4.71
C GLY A 10 -36.24 -42.71 4.79
N SER A 11 -36.98 -41.76 5.34
CA SER A 11 -36.58 -40.37 5.61
C SER A 11 -35.16 -40.23 6.16
N HIS A 12 -34.36 -39.31 5.62
CA HIS A 12 -33.30 -38.67 6.39
C HIS A 12 -33.06 -37.22 5.95
N CYS A 13 -33.53 -36.33 6.82
CA CYS A 13 -33.18 -34.94 6.93
C CYS A 13 -31.78 -34.83 7.59
N HIS A 14 -30.85 -34.20 6.87
CA HIS A 14 -29.69 -33.49 7.41
C HIS A 14 -29.55 -32.26 6.51
N GLY A 15 -29.52 -31.04 7.02
CA GLY A 15 -28.80 -30.63 8.21
C GLY A 15 -27.85 -29.56 7.69
N GLU A 16 -28.25 -28.30 7.91
CA GLU A 16 -27.39 -27.11 8.01
C GLU A 16 -25.99 -27.24 7.43
N ASP A 17 -25.84 -26.93 6.15
CA ASP A 17 -24.68 -26.15 5.70
C ASP A 17 -25.17 -24.72 5.56
N GLY A 18 -25.19 -24.04 6.70
CA GLY A 18 -25.07 -22.59 6.74
C GLY A 18 -23.71 -22.24 6.16
N HIS A 19 -23.60 -22.28 4.83
CA HIS A 19 -22.59 -21.52 4.13
C HIS A 19 -22.91 -20.06 4.39
N ASP A 20 -22.33 -19.56 5.48
CA ASP A 20 -22.12 -18.16 5.75
C ASP A 20 -21.32 -17.60 4.56
N HIS A 21 -22.05 -17.21 3.53
CA HIS A 21 -21.54 -16.37 2.46
C HIS A 21 -21.47 -14.93 2.97
N SER A 22 -20.67 -14.70 4.01
CA SER A 22 -20.10 -13.37 4.32
C SER A 22 -19.12 -12.89 3.23
N ASN A 23 -19.17 -13.49 2.04
CA ASN A 23 -18.42 -13.08 0.85
C ASN A 23 -19.27 -12.30 -0.15
N ASP A 24 -20.47 -11.83 0.23
CA ASP A 24 -21.29 -10.90 -0.58
C ASP A 24 -20.73 -9.46 -0.61
N ILE A 25 -19.45 -9.28 -0.28
CA ILE A 25 -18.70 -8.07 -0.60
C ILE A 25 -18.25 -8.23 -2.05
N THR A 26 -18.81 -7.40 -2.94
CA THR A 26 -18.55 -7.39 -4.39
C THR A 26 -17.06 -7.61 -4.69
N PRO A 27 -16.68 -8.52 -5.63
CA PRO A 27 -15.27 -8.89 -5.89
C PRO A 27 -14.33 -7.71 -6.15
N ALA A 28 -14.86 -6.58 -6.61
CA ALA A 28 -14.11 -5.35 -6.85
C ALA A 28 -13.50 -4.75 -5.57
N LEU A 29 -14.21 -4.81 -4.43
CA LEU A 29 -13.75 -4.24 -3.15
C LEU A 29 -12.62 -5.05 -2.52
N GLN A 30 -12.58 -6.37 -2.76
CA GLN A 30 -11.55 -7.26 -2.20
C GLN A 30 -10.13 -6.94 -2.71
N SER A 31 -10.03 -6.28 -3.87
CA SER A 31 -8.75 -5.94 -4.49
C SER A 31 -8.24 -4.54 -4.14
N LEU A 32 -9.01 -3.73 -3.42
CA LEU A 32 -8.62 -2.36 -3.09
C LEU A 32 -7.50 -2.34 -2.04
N LEU A 33 -6.46 -1.55 -2.30
CA LEU A 33 -5.35 -1.35 -1.37
C LEU A 33 -5.61 -0.21 -0.37
N TYR A 34 -6.84 0.28 -0.28
CA TYR A 34 -7.22 1.45 0.52
C TYR A 34 -6.72 1.36 1.98
N SER A 35 -6.93 0.22 2.65
CA SER A 35 -6.50 0.01 4.04
C SER A 35 -4.97 -0.07 4.22
N GLN A 36 -4.23 -0.18 3.11
CA GLN A 36 -2.77 -0.29 3.12
C GLN A 36 -2.08 1.02 2.78
N ILE A 37 -2.82 2.12 2.56
CA ILE A 37 -2.23 3.43 2.29
C ILE A 37 -1.92 4.12 3.63
N GLN A 38 -0.72 4.69 3.76
CA GLN A 38 -0.37 5.54 4.89
C GLN A 38 -0.81 6.98 4.61
N PHE A 39 -2.09 7.29 4.85
CA PHE A 39 -2.67 8.55 4.42
C PHE A 39 -2.04 9.80 5.03
N ASP A 40 -1.51 9.72 6.26
CA ASP A 40 -0.90 10.87 6.95
C ASP A 40 0.53 11.15 6.47
N SER A 41 1.11 10.22 5.72
CA SER A 41 2.45 10.35 5.12
C SER A 41 2.40 10.70 3.63
N ILE A 42 1.21 10.99 3.09
CA ILE A 42 1.05 11.44 1.71
C ILE A 42 1.60 12.87 1.60
N VAL A 43 2.46 13.10 0.61
CA VAL A 43 3.00 14.43 0.30
C VAL A 43 2.53 14.79 -1.10
N THR A 44 1.93 15.97 -1.24
CA THR A 44 1.50 16.50 -2.54
C THR A 44 2.17 17.85 -2.75
N LEU A 45 2.80 18.02 -3.92
CA LEU A 45 3.42 19.27 -4.34
C LEU A 45 2.52 19.97 -5.36
N ASN A 46 2.51 21.31 -5.32
CA ASN A 46 1.68 22.19 -6.13
C ASN A 46 0.17 22.01 -5.92
N GLU A 47 -0.29 21.68 -4.71
CA GLU A 47 -1.73 21.69 -4.38
C GLU A 47 -2.19 23.07 -3.90
N ALA A 48 -3.30 23.57 -4.44
CA ALA A 48 -3.88 24.87 -4.07
C ALA A 48 -4.42 24.88 -2.64
N THR A 49 -5.05 23.77 -2.24
CA THR A 49 -5.53 23.57 -0.87
C THR A 49 -4.63 22.59 -0.13
N PRO A 50 -4.11 22.93 1.06
CA PRO A 50 -3.24 22.04 1.81
C PRO A 50 -3.91 20.69 2.13
N ASN A 51 -3.20 19.60 1.90
CA ASN A 51 -3.64 18.21 2.08
C ASN A 51 -4.81 17.77 1.18
N ALA A 52 -5.13 18.50 0.12
CA ALA A 52 -6.16 18.09 -0.83
C ALA A 52 -5.80 16.75 -1.50
N GLY A 53 -4.53 16.54 -1.82
CA GLY A 53 -4.06 15.28 -2.40
C GLY A 53 -4.27 14.09 -1.47
N ALA A 54 -4.00 14.25 -0.18
CA ALA A 54 -4.31 13.23 0.82
C ALA A 54 -5.84 13.03 0.98
N ALA A 55 -6.61 14.11 0.91
CA ALA A 55 -8.06 14.08 1.06
C ALA A 55 -8.76 13.30 -0.07
N ILE A 56 -8.31 13.44 -1.33
CA ILE A 56 -8.87 12.68 -2.45
C ILE A 56 -8.53 11.19 -2.39
N VAL A 57 -7.38 10.83 -1.80
CA VAL A 57 -6.97 9.43 -1.59
C VAL A 57 -7.71 8.81 -0.39
N LYS A 58 -8.07 9.62 0.61
CA LYS A 58 -8.89 9.23 1.77
C LYS A 58 -10.36 9.00 1.43
N LYS A 59 -10.83 9.36 0.23
CA LYS A 59 -12.19 9.00 -0.19
C LYS A 59 -12.32 7.48 -0.28
N THR A 60 -13.41 6.95 0.26
CA THR A 60 -13.72 5.53 0.10
C THR A 60 -14.25 5.24 -1.31
N TRP A 61 -14.35 3.96 -1.67
CA TRP A 61 -14.97 3.56 -2.94
C TRP A 61 -16.42 4.06 -3.09
N ALA A 62 -17.15 4.23 -1.98
CA ALA A 62 -18.51 4.78 -2.00
C ALA A 62 -18.52 6.28 -2.35
N GLU A 63 -17.48 7.02 -1.96
CA GLU A 63 -17.36 8.47 -2.11
C GLU A 63 -16.57 8.88 -3.36
N ARG A 64 -16.13 7.90 -4.17
CA ARG A 64 -15.24 8.12 -5.31
C ARG A 64 -15.77 9.12 -6.36
N LEU A 65 -17.09 9.26 -6.45
CA LEU A 65 -17.78 10.16 -7.39
C LEU A 65 -18.26 11.46 -6.72
N ASN A 66 -17.96 11.67 -5.43
CA ASN A 66 -18.31 12.91 -4.77
C ASN A 66 -17.43 14.03 -5.33
N ASP A 67 -18.05 15.19 -5.64
CA ASP A 67 -17.33 16.36 -6.17
C ASP A 67 -16.28 16.90 -5.20
N GLN A 68 -16.47 16.68 -3.89
CA GLN A 68 -15.57 17.19 -2.86
C GLN A 68 -15.15 16.07 -1.87
N PRO A 69 -13.92 16.12 -1.32
CA PRO A 69 -12.83 17.05 -1.64
C PRO A 69 -12.27 16.86 -3.07
N GLU A 70 -11.72 17.91 -3.69
CA GLU A 70 -11.03 17.85 -4.99
C GLU A 70 -9.59 18.35 -4.82
N LEU A 71 -8.65 17.76 -5.55
CA LEU A 71 -7.28 18.26 -5.68
C LEU A 71 -7.22 19.18 -6.89
N GLU A 72 -6.84 20.43 -6.67
CA GLU A 72 -6.57 21.43 -7.69
C GLU A 72 -5.12 21.89 -7.57
N SER A 73 -4.46 22.13 -8.69
CA SER A 73 -3.10 22.68 -8.69
C SER A 73 -3.07 24.19 -8.45
N ASP A 74 -1.99 24.71 -7.85
CA ASP A 74 -1.90 26.12 -7.40
C ASP A 74 -1.35 27.07 -8.48
N ALA A 75 -0.25 26.67 -9.13
CA ALA A 75 0.50 27.56 -10.02
C ALA A 75 0.45 27.19 -11.50
N ASP A 76 0.43 25.89 -11.80
CA ASP A 76 0.48 25.34 -13.16
C ASP A 76 -0.19 23.96 -13.18
N GLU A 77 -0.27 23.32 -14.35
CA GLU A 77 -0.96 22.04 -14.55
C GLU A 77 -0.25 20.84 -13.89
N GLN A 78 0.97 21.01 -13.37
CA GLN A 78 1.78 19.92 -12.87
C GLN A 78 1.44 19.59 -11.42
N LEU A 79 1.22 18.31 -11.13
CA LEU A 79 1.01 17.82 -9.76
C LEU A 79 1.93 16.65 -9.48
N LEU A 80 2.53 16.64 -8.29
CA LEU A 80 3.38 15.54 -7.85
C LEU A 80 2.90 15.02 -6.51
N MET A 81 2.51 13.75 -6.46
CA MET A 81 1.95 13.12 -5.27
C MET A 81 2.75 11.88 -4.90
N TYR A 82 3.34 11.90 -3.71
CA TYR A 82 3.98 10.75 -3.09
C TYR A 82 2.98 10.01 -2.19
N ILE A 83 2.74 8.72 -2.48
CA ILE A 83 1.78 7.88 -1.76
C ILE A 83 2.50 6.65 -1.19
N PRO A 84 2.76 6.62 0.13
CA PRO A 84 3.34 5.45 0.79
C PRO A 84 2.28 4.41 1.18
N PHE A 85 2.70 3.14 1.17
CA PHE A 85 1.92 2.01 1.69
C PHE A 85 2.44 1.57 3.07
N THR A 86 1.59 0.95 3.88
CA THR A 86 1.89 0.39 5.21
C THR A 86 2.82 -0.83 5.14
N GLY A 87 2.97 -1.42 3.97
CA GLY A 87 3.82 -2.56 3.71
C GLY A 87 4.03 -2.78 2.21
N GLN A 88 4.49 -3.98 1.87
CA GLN A 88 4.81 -4.31 0.51
C GLN A 88 3.55 -4.77 -0.26
N VAL A 89 3.21 -4.06 -1.34
CA VAL A 89 2.04 -4.38 -2.18
C VAL A 89 2.48 -4.80 -3.59
N LYS A 90 1.64 -5.60 -4.24
CA LYS A 90 1.66 -5.81 -5.69
C LYS A 90 0.53 -4.97 -6.28
N VAL A 91 0.87 -3.92 -7.04
CA VAL A 91 -0.14 -3.04 -7.64
C VAL A 91 -0.52 -3.59 -9.02
N HIS A 92 -1.82 -3.71 -9.25
CA HIS A 92 -2.39 -4.21 -10.50
C HIS A 92 -2.93 -3.08 -11.35
N SER A 93 -3.61 -2.11 -10.73
CA SER A 93 -4.19 -0.96 -11.42
C SER A 93 -4.19 0.27 -10.53
N LEU A 94 -4.11 1.44 -11.16
CA LEU A 94 -4.44 2.72 -10.57
C LEU A 94 -5.90 3.04 -10.92
N LEU A 95 -6.63 3.55 -9.93
CA LEU A 95 -7.99 4.06 -10.08
C LEU A 95 -7.92 5.57 -10.00
N ILE A 96 -8.46 6.26 -11.00
CA ILE A 96 -8.50 7.72 -11.00
C ILE A 96 -9.85 8.22 -11.48
N TYR A 97 -10.41 9.21 -10.79
CA TYR A 97 -11.58 9.94 -11.26
C TYR A 97 -11.34 11.44 -11.26
N THR A 98 -11.86 12.05 -12.31
CA THR A 98 -11.65 13.45 -12.69
C THR A 98 -12.99 13.96 -13.23
N ALA A 99 -13.36 15.18 -12.87
CA ALA A 99 -14.57 15.79 -13.40
C ALA A 99 -14.44 15.96 -14.94
N PRO A 100 -15.55 15.91 -15.69
CA PRO A 100 -15.57 16.04 -17.15
C PRO A 100 -15.29 17.48 -17.60
N THR A 101 -14.08 17.95 -17.33
CA THR A 101 -13.59 19.31 -17.60
C THR A 101 -12.26 19.24 -18.34
N PRO A 102 -11.86 20.28 -19.09
CA PRO A 102 -10.55 20.34 -19.74
C PRO A 102 -9.37 20.29 -18.75
N ALA A 103 -9.58 20.71 -17.50
CA ALA A 103 -8.62 20.62 -16.40
C ALA A 103 -8.33 19.18 -15.95
N ALA A 104 -8.96 18.16 -16.55
CA ALA A 104 -8.64 16.77 -16.23
C ALA A 104 -7.22 16.43 -16.71
N PRO A 105 -6.41 15.73 -15.89
CA PRO A 105 -5.07 15.31 -16.27
C PRO A 105 -5.09 14.37 -17.47
N LYS A 106 -4.03 14.45 -18.28
CA LYS A 106 -3.85 13.65 -19.49
C LYS A 106 -2.66 12.71 -19.34
N THR A 107 -1.47 13.24 -19.08
CA THR A 107 -0.25 12.43 -18.97
C THR A 107 0.09 12.14 -17.52
N LEU A 108 0.12 10.85 -17.15
CA LEU A 108 0.51 10.39 -15.84
C LEU A 108 1.79 9.55 -15.90
N LYS A 109 2.83 10.04 -15.24
CA LYS A 109 4.10 9.34 -15.03
C LYS A 109 4.10 8.72 -13.63
N LEU A 110 4.46 7.45 -13.56
CA LEU A 110 4.47 6.67 -12.31
C LEU A 110 5.89 6.26 -11.95
N PHE A 111 6.27 6.52 -10.71
CA PHE A 111 7.56 6.11 -10.15
C PHE A 111 7.36 5.22 -8.94
N LYS A 112 8.14 4.15 -8.87
CA LYS A 112 8.08 3.16 -7.80
C LYS A 112 9.13 3.44 -6.74
N ASN A 113 8.73 3.42 -5.47
CA ASN A 113 9.63 3.43 -4.31
C ASN A 113 10.61 4.63 -4.29
N ARG A 114 10.12 5.82 -4.67
CA ARG A 114 10.92 7.05 -4.82
C ARG A 114 10.23 8.19 -4.08
N ASP A 115 10.81 8.67 -3.00
CA ASP A 115 10.37 9.86 -2.23
C ASP A 115 11.22 11.11 -2.53
N ASP A 116 12.26 10.97 -3.33
CA ASP A 116 13.25 11.99 -3.68
C ASP A 116 12.91 12.77 -4.97
N LEU A 117 11.66 12.72 -5.42
CA LEU A 117 11.23 13.32 -6.68
C LEU A 117 10.73 14.75 -6.51
N ASP A 118 11.27 15.64 -7.34
CA ASP A 118 10.73 16.98 -7.63
C ASP A 118 10.29 17.08 -9.10
N PHE A 119 9.73 18.21 -9.49
CA PHE A 119 9.21 18.42 -10.86
C PHE A 119 10.27 18.30 -11.95
N ALA A 120 11.48 18.85 -11.72
CA ALA A 120 12.58 18.78 -12.67
C ALA A 120 13.04 17.33 -12.88
N THR A 121 13.27 16.61 -11.78
CA THR A 121 13.71 15.23 -11.79
C THR A 121 12.64 14.30 -12.37
N ALA A 122 11.37 14.50 -12.02
CA ALA A 122 10.26 13.70 -12.54
C ALA A 122 10.01 13.91 -14.05
N SER A 123 10.34 15.09 -14.58
CA SER A 123 10.23 15.38 -16.00
C SER A 123 11.32 14.70 -16.83
N GLU A 124 12.55 14.66 -16.33
CA GLU A 124 13.71 14.11 -17.04
C GLU A 124 13.88 12.59 -16.87
N LEU A 125 13.57 12.06 -15.69
CA LEU A 125 13.75 10.64 -15.40
C LEU A 125 12.74 9.79 -16.17
N LYS A 126 13.22 8.64 -16.66
CA LYS A 126 12.35 7.62 -17.24
C LYS A 126 11.41 7.07 -16.15
N PRO A 127 10.08 7.21 -16.30
CA PRO A 127 9.14 6.66 -15.33
C PRO A 127 9.15 5.14 -15.36
N THR A 128 8.73 4.52 -14.25
CA THR A 128 8.51 3.07 -14.19
C THR A 128 7.43 2.65 -15.18
N GLN A 129 6.38 3.46 -15.28
CA GLN A 129 5.35 3.34 -16.30
C GLN A 129 4.76 4.72 -16.60
N SER A 130 4.46 5.01 -17.86
CA SER A 130 3.69 6.17 -18.28
C SER A 130 2.32 5.70 -18.74
N VAL A 131 1.27 6.41 -18.35
CA VAL A 131 -0.11 6.11 -18.73
C VAL A 131 -0.76 7.38 -19.21
N GLU A 132 -1.50 7.29 -20.31
CA GLU A 132 -2.39 8.35 -20.76
C GLU A 132 -3.77 8.12 -20.13
N ILE A 133 -4.27 9.12 -19.42
CA ILE A 133 -5.58 9.12 -18.78
C ILE A 133 -6.61 9.53 -19.84
N PRO A 134 -7.62 8.71 -20.12
CA PRO A 134 -8.67 9.08 -21.08
C PRO A 134 -9.38 10.36 -20.65
N GLN A 135 -9.76 11.19 -21.63
CA GLN A 135 -10.53 12.39 -21.36
C GLN A 135 -11.89 12.03 -20.74
N PRO A 136 -12.24 12.60 -19.56
CA PRO A 136 -13.53 12.33 -18.93
C PRO A 136 -14.68 12.96 -19.72
N VAL A 137 -15.74 12.17 -19.92
CA VAL A 137 -17.00 12.61 -20.51
C VAL A 137 -18.10 12.68 -19.45
N PRO A 138 -19.16 13.48 -19.62
CA PRO A 138 -20.27 13.50 -18.67
C PRO A 138 -20.83 12.10 -18.41
N GLY A 139 -20.90 11.71 -17.14
CA GLY A 139 -21.33 10.37 -16.72
C GLY A 139 -20.24 9.30 -16.71
N ALA A 140 -18.97 9.65 -16.95
CA ALA A 140 -17.84 8.74 -16.74
C ALA A 140 -17.74 8.31 -15.27
N ASP A 141 -17.50 7.01 -15.05
CA ASP A 141 -17.10 6.47 -13.74
C ASP A 141 -15.56 6.54 -13.62
N VAL A 142 -15.02 6.01 -12.54
CA VAL A 142 -13.58 5.91 -12.29
C VAL A 142 -12.86 5.14 -13.40
N PHE A 143 -11.77 5.70 -13.91
CA PHE A 143 -10.87 5.03 -14.83
C PHE A 143 -10.02 3.98 -14.09
N ASP A 144 -10.12 2.73 -14.53
CA ASP A 144 -9.24 1.65 -14.11
C ASP A 144 -8.06 1.56 -15.09
N LEU A 145 -6.91 2.09 -14.66
CA LEU A 145 -5.69 2.17 -15.45
C LEU A 145 -4.79 0.96 -15.11
N PRO A 146 -4.74 -0.06 -15.97
CA PRO A 146 -3.97 -1.27 -15.70
C PRO A 146 -2.47 -0.99 -15.71
N LEU A 147 -1.78 -1.50 -14.70
CA LEU A 147 -0.34 -1.38 -14.56
C LEU A 147 0.35 -2.71 -14.88
N ASN A 148 1.59 -2.63 -15.40
CA ASN A 148 2.37 -3.82 -15.70
C ASN A 148 2.85 -4.47 -14.39
N ARG A 149 2.18 -5.53 -13.98
CA ARG A 149 2.44 -6.25 -12.72
C ARG A 149 3.90 -6.64 -12.52
N ALA A 150 4.66 -6.88 -13.60
CA ALA A 150 6.09 -7.19 -13.50
C ALA A 150 6.90 -6.08 -12.84
N TYR A 151 6.57 -4.81 -13.15
CA TYR A 151 7.25 -3.64 -12.60
C TYR A 151 6.76 -3.30 -11.19
N TRP A 152 5.48 -3.56 -10.91
CA TRP A 152 4.79 -3.13 -9.69
C TRP A 152 4.67 -4.19 -8.59
N ASN A 153 5.50 -5.23 -8.64
CA ASN A 153 5.71 -6.13 -7.52
C ASN A 153 6.55 -5.46 -6.44
N ALA A 154 6.36 -5.80 -5.18
CA ALA A 154 7.22 -5.31 -4.10
C ALA A 154 7.26 -3.77 -3.96
N THR A 155 6.10 -3.14 -4.12
CA THR A 155 5.95 -1.68 -4.07
C THR A 155 5.67 -1.25 -2.64
N THR A 156 6.42 -0.28 -2.13
CA THR A 156 6.27 0.32 -0.79
C THR A 156 5.76 1.75 -0.87
N SER A 157 5.99 2.42 -2.00
CA SER A 157 5.39 3.73 -2.30
C SER A 157 5.26 3.93 -3.81
N ILE A 158 4.32 4.78 -4.21
CA ILE A 158 4.14 5.22 -5.60
C ILE A 158 4.15 6.74 -5.62
N THR A 159 4.91 7.29 -6.56
CA THR A 159 4.87 8.72 -6.87
C THR A 159 4.16 8.92 -8.19
N LEU A 160 3.08 9.70 -8.15
CA LEU A 160 2.29 10.11 -9.30
C LEU A 160 2.81 11.49 -9.73
N PHE A 161 3.18 11.62 -11.00
CA PHE A 161 3.49 12.91 -11.60
C PHE A 161 2.52 13.15 -12.76
N LEU A 162 1.60 14.09 -12.57
CA LEU A 162 0.70 14.59 -13.58
C LEU A 162 1.42 15.73 -14.29
N GLU A 163 1.71 15.54 -15.57
CA GLU A 163 2.55 16.45 -16.35
C GLU A 163 1.75 17.49 -17.11
N ASP A 164 0.61 17.10 -17.67
CA ASP A 164 -0.27 17.95 -18.46
C ASP A 164 -1.75 17.58 -18.27
N ASN A 165 -2.64 18.45 -18.76
CA ASN A 165 -4.09 18.26 -18.76
C ASN A 165 -4.69 18.25 -20.19
N TRP A 166 -5.99 18.01 -20.28
CA TRP A 166 -6.73 17.94 -21.55
C TRP A 166 -7.10 19.30 -22.15
N SER A 167 -6.75 20.42 -21.50
CA SER A 167 -7.03 21.76 -21.98
C SER A 167 -6.11 22.21 -23.12
N ASN A 168 -4.98 21.52 -23.33
CA ASN A 168 -3.91 21.93 -24.24
C ASN A 168 -3.38 23.35 -23.96
N GLY A 169 -3.34 23.75 -22.68
CA GLY A 169 -2.83 25.05 -22.23
C GLY A 169 -3.88 26.16 -22.13
N ASP A 170 -5.17 25.85 -22.30
CA ASP A 170 -6.26 26.80 -22.03
C ASP A 170 -6.60 26.91 -20.53
N GLU A 171 -6.36 25.84 -19.76
CA GLU A 171 -6.53 25.81 -18.31
C GLU A 171 -5.15 25.68 -17.65
N ASP A 172 -4.83 26.64 -16.79
CA ASP A 172 -3.57 26.67 -16.04
C ASP A 172 -3.56 25.66 -14.87
N VAL A 173 -4.71 25.07 -14.54
CA VAL A 173 -4.87 24.18 -13.38
C VAL A 173 -5.31 22.77 -13.77
N THR A 174 -4.85 21.80 -13.00
CA THR A 174 -5.24 20.39 -13.13
C THR A 174 -6.10 19.99 -11.93
N LYS A 175 -7.20 19.29 -12.21
CA LYS A 175 -8.18 18.86 -11.21
C LYS A 175 -8.34 17.34 -11.15
N VAL A 176 -8.26 16.79 -9.94
CA VAL A 176 -8.41 15.36 -9.66
C VAL A 176 -9.36 15.13 -8.50
N GLY A 177 -10.39 14.31 -8.72
CA GLY A 177 -11.42 14.07 -7.72
C GLY A 177 -11.15 12.86 -6.83
N TYR A 178 -10.48 11.82 -7.34
CA TYR A 178 -10.25 10.58 -6.60
C TYR A 178 -9.05 9.82 -7.13
N VAL A 179 -8.27 9.25 -6.22
CA VAL A 179 -7.15 8.35 -6.53
C VAL A 179 -7.24 7.12 -5.62
N GLY A 180 -7.12 5.93 -6.20
CA GLY A 180 -7.09 4.67 -5.45
C GLY A 180 -6.27 3.61 -6.16
N PHE A 181 -6.01 2.48 -5.50
CA PHE A 181 -5.19 1.42 -6.07
C PHE A 181 -5.87 0.06 -5.92
N LYS A 182 -5.75 -0.78 -6.95
CA LYS A 182 -6.08 -2.20 -6.89
C LYS A 182 -4.81 -3.04 -6.88
N GLY A 183 -4.81 -4.12 -6.11
CA GLY A 183 -3.66 -4.98 -5.99
C GLY A 183 -3.81 -6.08 -4.96
N GLN A 184 -2.67 -6.59 -4.53
CA GLN A 184 -2.57 -7.57 -3.45
C GLN A 184 -1.60 -7.06 -2.40
N PHE A 185 -2.04 -7.06 -1.14
CA PHE A 185 -1.17 -6.79 -0.02
C PHE A 185 -0.33 -8.04 0.29
N MET A 186 0.97 -7.86 0.46
CA MET A 186 1.83 -8.86 1.04
C MET A 186 2.20 -8.38 2.43
N ALA A 187 1.56 -8.99 3.45
CA ALA A 187 1.91 -8.72 4.83
C ALA A 187 3.41 -8.96 5.01
N LEU A 188 4.14 -7.88 5.31
CA LEU A 188 5.51 -8.00 5.75
C LEU A 188 5.41 -8.70 7.11
N ASN A 189 5.75 -9.99 7.16
CA ASN A 189 5.87 -10.70 8.43
C ASN A 189 7.09 -10.13 9.15
N ARG A 190 6.93 -8.94 9.75
CA ARG A 190 7.89 -8.39 10.70
C ARG A 190 7.65 -9.12 12.00
N GLU A 191 7.99 -10.41 12.03
CA GLU A 191 8.31 -11.01 13.30
C GLU A 191 9.45 -10.16 13.86
N PRO A 192 9.28 -9.51 15.03
CA PRO A 192 10.43 -8.96 15.71
C PRO A 192 11.37 -10.14 15.90
N VAL A 193 12.55 -10.08 15.27
CA VAL A 193 13.65 -10.97 15.65
C VAL A 193 13.92 -10.60 17.10
N SER A 194 13.30 -11.35 18.00
CA SER A 194 13.58 -11.30 19.41
C SER A 194 15.01 -11.78 19.54
N PHE A 195 15.95 -10.84 19.58
CA PHE A 195 17.28 -11.11 20.07
C PHE A 195 17.12 -11.39 21.57
N LEU A 196 16.70 -12.61 21.90
CA LEU A 196 17.04 -13.18 23.19
C LEU A 196 18.56 -13.29 23.19
N TYR A 197 19.23 -12.29 23.74
CA TYR A 197 20.55 -12.54 24.28
C TYR A 197 20.32 -13.51 25.44
N GLU A 198 20.55 -14.79 25.19
CA GLU A 198 20.78 -15.78 26.24
C GLU A 198 22.02 -15.35 27.02
N ALA A 199 21.87 -14.42 27.95
CA ALA A 199 22.81 -14.22 29.03
C ALA A 199 22.59 -15.34 30.07
N ALA A 200 22.76 -16.58 29.65
CA ALA A 200 23.08 -17.65 30.57
C ALA A 200 24.57 -17.50 30.89
N ALA A 201 24.89 -16.80 31.98
CA ALA A 201 26.21 -16.93 32.57
C ALA A 201 26.38 -18.40 32.97
N ASN A 202 27.15 -19.16 32.19
CA ASN A 202 27.57 -20.50 32.59
C ASN A 202 28.61 -20.33 33.71
N PRO A 203 28.35 -20.75 34.95
CA PRO A 203 29.26 -20.55 36.09
C PRO A 203 30.55 -21.39 35.99
N SER A 204 30.78 -22.07 34.87
CA SER A 204 31.91 -22.98 34.67
C SER A 204 33.12 -22.34 33.96
N ASP A 205 33.07 -21.05 33.56
CA ASP A 205 34.12 -20.42 32.74
C ASP A 205 34.98 -19.39 33.50
N HIS A 206 35.24 -19.65 34.78
CA HIS A 206 36.27 -18.95 35.53
C HIS A 206 37.49 -19.85 35.68
N VAL A 207 38.55 -19.57 34.93
CA VAL A 207 39.86 -20.20 35.10
C VAL A 207 40.43 -19.76 36.45
N ALA A 208 40.56 -20.70 37.40
CA ALA A 208 41.28 -20.46 38.63
C ALA A 208 42.75 -20.16 38.31
N ILE A 209 43.24 -18.98 38.70
CA ILE A 209 44.64 -18.60 38.54
C ILE A 209 45.48 -19.51 39.44
N GLN A 210 46.24 -20.40 38.82
CA GLN A 210 47.15 -21.31 39.49
C GLN A 210 48.47 -20.59 39.75
N GLY A 211 48.73 -20.23 41.00
CA GLY A 211 50.09 -19.85 41.45
C GLY A 211 50.18 -18.61 42.32
N VAL A 212 49.91 -18.74 43.62
CA VAL A 212 50.63 -17.99 44.65
C VAL A 212 50.93 -18.94 45.82
N THR A 213 52.01 -19.68 45.69
CA THR A 213 52.65 -20.40 46.80
C THR A 213 53.58 -19.45 47.55
N GLY A 214 53.21 -19.14 48.79
CA GLY A 214 54.12 -19.06 49.95
C GLY A 214 54.98 -17.81 50.15
N VAL A 215 54.55 -16.94 51.08
CA VAL A 215 55.38 -16.19 52.07
C VAL A 215 54.44 -15.93 53.26
N GLY A 216 54.55 -16.60 54.41
CA GLY A 216 55.58 -16.40 55.43
C GLY A 216 54.92 -15.81 56.69
N GLY A 217 54.74 -16.62 57.74
CA GLY A 217 54.09 -16.18 58.98
C GLY A 217 54.17 -17.21 60.10
N ARG A 218 55.39 -17.51 60.57
CA ARG A 218 55.64 -18.18 61.85
C ARG A 218 55.67 -17.12 62.95
N ILE A 219 54.80 -17.22 63.96
CA ILE A 219 55.10 -16.82 65.35
C ILE A 219 54.24 -17.65 66.32
N MET A 220 54.89 -18.03 67.42
CA MET A 220 54.60 -19.13 68.36
C MET A 220 53.54 -18.75 69.41
N PRO A 221 52.96 -19.73 70.14
CA PRO A 221 52.14 -19.45 71.32
C PRO A 221 53.03 -19.21 72.55
N GLY A 222 52.73 -18.15 73.31
CA GLY A 222 53.39 -17.82 74.56
C GLY A 222 52.37 -17.62 75.67
N GLN A 223 52.32 -18.63 76.55
CA GLN A 223 52.08 -18.62 78.01
C GLN A 223 50.88 -17.90 78.60
#